data_AF-A0A1B6KIV1-F1
#
_entry.id   AF-A0A1B6KIV1-F1
#
_cell.length_a   1.000
_cell.length_b   1.000
_cell.length_c   1.000
_cell.angle_alpha   90.00
_cell.angle_beta   90.00
_cell.angle_gamma   90.00
#
_symmetry.space_group_name_H-M   'P 1'
#
loop_
_entity.id
_entity.type
_entity.pdbx_description
1 polymer ?
#
loop_
_entity_poly.entity_id
_entity_poly.type
_entity_poly.pdbx_seq_one_letter_code
_entity_poly.pdbx_strand_id
1 'polypeptide(L)'
;MVEAVANSPSSSGKQPGFITIGYRGSFAFGRDGLADVKFRKITRILVCGRVNLCRDVFGETLNESRDPDHGLSDRYTARFFLKHSSIEQAFDMLQEHVEGL
;
A
#
# COMPACT_ATOMS: atom_id res chain seq x y z
N MET A 1 -40.36 -14.42 14.76
CA MET A 1 -39.56 -14.54 13.52
C MET A 1 -38.14 -14.10 13.90
N VAL A 2 -37.40 -15.00 14.54
CA VAL A 2 -36.22 -15.70 13.99
C VAL A 2 -35.21 -14.79 13.28
N GLU A 3 -33.99 -14.83 13.80
CA GLU A 3 -32.81 -14.03 13.47
C GLU A 3 -32.35 -14.17 12.01
N ALA A 4 -31.64 -13.13 11.55
CA ALA A 4 -30.46 -13.35 10.72
C ALA A 4 -29.36 -12.39 11.19
N VAL A 5 -28.70 -12.78 12.29
CA VAL A 5 -27.27 -12.50 12.43
C VAL A 5 -26.62 -13.12 11.21
N ALA A 6 -26.33 -12.30 10.20
CA ALA A 6 -25.40 -12.68 9.14
C ALA A 6 -23.99 -12.65 9.74
N ASN A 7 -23.73 -13.58 10.67
CA ASN A 7 -22.39 -14.12 10.84
C ASN A 7 -22.14 -14.97 9.59
N SER A 8 -21.88 -14.29 8.47
CA SER A 8 -21.34 -14.94 7.30
C SER A 8 -20.11 -15.71 7.78
N PRO A 9 -20.01 -17.02 7.52
CA PRO A 9 -18.85 -17.78 7.92
C PRO A 9 -17.64 -17.01 7.42
N SER A 10 -16.71 -16.73 8.33
CA SER A 10 -15.41 -16.17 8.03
C SER A 10 -14.79 -17.07 6.97
N SER A 11 -15.01 -16.74 5.70
CA SER A 11 -14.34 -17.36 4.59
C SER A 11 -12.91 -16.90 4.74
N SER A 12 -12.12 -17.70 5.46
CA SER A 12 -10.67 -17.64 5.54
C SER A 12 -10.00 -17.90 4.19
N GLY A 13 -10.69 -17.62 3.08
CA GLY A 13 -10.14 -17.50 1.75
C GLY A 13 -9.75 -16.05 1.54
N LYS A 14 -8.46 -15.81 1.28
CA LYS A 14 -7.94 -14.52 0.84
C LYS A 14 -8.82 -14.03 -0.31
N GLN A 15 -9.63 -12.99 -0.08
CA GLN A 15 -10.47 -12.44 -1.14
C GLN A 15 -9.55 -11.78 -2.18
N PRO A 16 -9.73 -12.08 -3.47
CA PRO A 16 -8.95 -11.43 -4.51
C PRO A 16 -9.20 -9.92 -4.47
N GLY A 17 -8.15 -9.14 -4.76
CA GLY A 17 -8.22 -7.70 -4.72
C GLY A 17 -6.98 -7.07 -5.35
N PHE A 18 -7.02 -5.75 -5.47
CA PHE A 18 -5.96 -4.96 -6.06
C PHE A 18 -5.31 -4.06 -5.02
N ILE A 19 -4.00 -3.97 -5.10
CA ILE A 19 -3.20 -2.94 -4.45
C ILE A 19 -2.63 -2.05 -5.55
N THR A 20 -2.64 -0.75 -5.33
CA THR A 20 -1.90 0.20 -6.15
C THR A 20 -0.83 0.85 -5.28
N ILE A 21 0.41 0.83 -5.77
CA ILE A 21 1.50 1.59 -5.17
C ILE A 21 1.94 2.70 -6.11
N GLY A 22 2.37 3.82 -5.54
CA GLY A 22 2.80 4.97 -6.33
C GLY A 22 3.68 5.92 -5.55
N TYR A 23 4.47 6.72 -6.24
CA TYR A 23 5.25 7.78 -5.62
C TYR A 23 5.20 9.03 -6.49
N ARG A 24 5.39 10.19 -5.86
CA ARG A 24 5.52 11.46 -6.57
C ARG A 24 6.98 11.69 -6.93
N GLY A 25 7.32 11.45 -8.21
CA GLY A 25 8.60 11.87 -8.77
C GLY A 25 8.74 13.39 -8.71
N SER A 26 9.93 13.87 -8.35
CA SER A 26 10.27 15.28 -8.47
C SER A 26 11.64 15.41 -9.08
N PHE A 27 11.81 16.49 -9.84
CA PHE A 27 13.04 16.78 -10.56
C PHE A 27 13.79 17.89 -9.82
N ALA A 28 15.11 17.82 -9.81
CA ALA A 28 15.94 18.95 -9.43
C ALA A 28 16.42 19.64 -10.71
N PHE A 29 15.98 20.88 -10.91
CA PHE A 29 16.55 21.72 -11.96
C PHE A 29 17.88 22.31 -11.44
N GLY A 30 18.96 22.10 -12.19
CA GLY A 30 20.24 22.75 -11.93
C GLY A 30 20.13 24.27 -12.10
N ARG A 31 21.03 25.03 -11.46
CA ARG A 31 20.98 26.51 -11.45
C ARG A 31 21.17 27.15 -12.85
N ASP A 32 21.75 26.43 -13.81
CA ASP A 32 22.29 27.05 -15.03
C ASP A 32 21.74 26.48 -16.35
N GLY A 33 20.56 25.83 -16.35
CA GLY A 33 19.85 25.43 -17.57
C GLY A 33 20.53 24.35 -18.44
N LEU A 34 21.74 23.93 -18.08
CA LEU A 34 22.50 22.84 -18.69
C LEU A 34 22.92 21.87 -17.59
N ALA A 35 22.32 20.67 -17.59
CA ALA A 35 22.87 19.40 -17.07
C ALA A 35 21.73 18.49 -16.60
N ASP A 36 21.84 17.21 -16.95
CA ASP A 36 21.01 16.07 -16.56
C ASP A 36 20.10 16.32 -15.36
N VAL A 37 18.79 16.37 -15.63
CA VAL A 37 17.78 16.46 -14.60
C VAL A 37 17.81 15.17 -13.79
N LYS A 38 18.43 15.22 -12.61
CA LYS A 38 18.45 14.06 -11.71
C LYS A 38 17.08 13.91 -11.06
N PHE A 39 16.56 12.68 -11.09
CA PHE A 39 15.43 12.32 -10.25
C PHE A 39 15.80 12.54 -8.79
N ARG A 40 14.94 13.24 -8.06
CA ARG A 40 15.08 13.31 -6.61
C ARG A 40 14.79 11.94 -6.03
N LYS A 41 15.48 11.63 -4.94
CA LYS A 41 15.22 10.43 -4.13
C LYS A 41 13.72 10.33 -3.82
N ILE A 42 13.17 9.12 -3.97
CA ILE A 42 11.79 8.81 -3.57
C ILE A 42 11.63 9.13 -2.08
N THR A 43 10.71 10.02 -1.74
CA THR A 43 10.48 10.42 -0.34
C THR A 43 9.47 9.53 0.35
N ARG A 44 8.50 9.00 -0.41
CA ARG A 44 7.40 8.18 0.11
C ARG A 44 6.77 7.37 -1.01
N ILE A 45 6.55 6.09 -0.73
CA ILE A 45 5.74 5.19 -1.56
C ILE A 45 4.36 5.10 -0.90
N LEU A 46 3.34 5.55 -1.63
CA LEU A 46 1.93 5.48 -1.24
C LEU A 46 1.39 4.08 -1.53
N VAL A 47 0.48 3.62 -0.68
CA VAL A 47 -0.20 2.34 -0.81
C VAL A 47 -1.71 2.58 -0.76
N CYS A 48 -2.42 2.09 -1.76
CA CYS A 48 -3.86 2.17 -1.89
C CYS A 48 -4.44 0.77 -2.10
N GLY A 49 -5.58 0.46 -1.48
CA GLY A 49 -6.21 -0.86 -1.60
C GLY A 49 -7.17 -1.16 -0.46
N ARG A 50 -7.61 -2.43 -0.38
CA ARG A 50 -8.35 -2.94 0.78
C ARG A 50 -7.40 -2.99 1.99
N VAL A 51 -7.83 -2.50 3.14
CA VAL A 51 -7.00 -2.39 4.34
C VAL A 51 -6.39 -3.73 4.74
N ASN A 52 -7.19 -4.79 4.82
CA ASN A 52 -6.69 -6.13 5.14
C ASN A 52 -5.64 -6.61 4.14
N LEU A 53 -5.90 -6.48 2.84
CA LEU A 53 -4.96 -6.89 1.80
C LEU A 53 -3.63 -6.11 1.89
N CYS A 54 -3.69 -4.80 2.14
CA CYS A 54 -2.48 -3.99 2.32
C CYS A 54 -1.68 -4.44 3.56
N ARG A 55 -2.35 -4.77 4.67
CA ARG A 55 -1.70 -5.26 5.89
C ARG A 55 -1.08 -6.65 5.68
N ASP A 56 -1.78 -7.53 4.99
CA ASP A 56 -1.32 -8.89 4.70
C ASP A 56 -0.07 -8.91 3.81
N VAL A 57 0.04 -7.97 2.86
CA VAL A 57 1.20 -7.85 1.95
C VAL A 57 2.36 -7.10 2.61
N PHE A 58 2.11 -5.95 3.24
CA PHE A 58 3.19 -5.05 3.66
C PHE A 58 3.54 -5.14 5.15
N GLY A 59 2.68 -5.75 5.98
CA GLY A 59 2.91 -6.00 7.40
C GLY A 59 3.48 -4.79 8.14
N GLU A 60 4.60 -5.00 8.83
CA GLU A 60 5.26 -3.97 9.63
C GLU A 60 5.87 -2.83 8.81
N THR A 61 6.07 -3.00 7.50
CA THR A 61 6.60 -1.93 6.64
C THR A 61 5.54 -0.88 6.31
N LEU A 62 4.27 -1.20 6.51
CA LEU A 62 3.14 -0.32 6.29
C LEU A 62 3.07 0.73 7.41
N ASN A 63 2.89 1.99 7.02
CA ASN A 63 2.64 3.10 7.92
C ASN A 63 1.24 3.64 7.68
N GLU A 64 0.41 3.53 8.70
CA GLU A 64 -1.00 3.91 8.62
C GLU A 64 -1.25 5.33 9.11
N SER A 65 -0.27 6.04 9.68
CA SER A 65 -0.44 7.27 10.51
C SER A 65 -1.22 8.44 9.89
N ARG A 66 -1.49 8.39 8.59
CA ARG A 66 -2.27 9.38 7.85
C ARG A 66 -3.73 8.98 7.65
N ASP A 67 -4.12 7.79 8.10
CA ASP A 67 -5.43 7.22 7.93
C ASP A 67 -6.27 7.37 9.22
N PRO A 68 -7.16 8.37 9.36
CA PRO A 68 -7.98 8.57 10.56
C PRO A 68 -8.83 7.36 10.98
N ASP A 69 -9.03 6.37 10.11
CA ASP A 69 -9.91 5.23 10.32
C ASP A 69 -9.12 3.93 10.64
N HIS A 70 -8.03 4.05 11.41
CA HIS A 70 -7.05 2.99 11.73
C HIS A 70 -7.64 1.64 12.20
N GLY A 71 -8.82 1.63 12.82
CA GLY A 71 -9.44 0.42 13.39
C GLY A 71 -10.30 -0.39 12.41
N LEU A 72 -10.68 0.16 11.27
CA LEU A 72 -11.63 -0.48 10.35
C LEU A 72 -10.91 -1.28 9.27
N SER A 73 -11.09 -2.59 9.31
CA SER A 73 -10.41 -3.59 8.47
C SER A 73 -11.14 -3.89 7.14
N ASP A 74 -12.48 -3.83 7.13
CA ASP A 74 -13.30 -4.13 5.95
C ASP A 74 -13.65 -2.86 5.15
N ARG A 75 -12.61 -2.16 4.69
CA ARG A 75 -12.74 -0.96 3.84
C ARG A 75 -11.54 -0.77 2.93
N TYR A 76 -11.63 0.23 2.06
CA TYR A 76 -10.52 0.71 1.23
C TYR A 76 -9.81 1.91 1.88
N THR A 77 -8.55 2.11 1.51
CA THR A 77 -7.74 3.27 1.86
C THR A 77 -6.88 3.72 0.68
N ALA A 78 -6.51 5.00 0.69
CA ALA A 78 -5.52 5.58 -0.21
C ALA A 78 -4.48 6.41 0.58
N ARG A 79 -4.40 6.18 1.89
CA ARG A 79 -3.65 7.04 2.83
C ARG A 79 -2.46 6.35 3.49
N PHE A 80 -2.25 5.06 3.21
CA PHE A 80 -1.09 4.33 3.71
C PHE A 80 0.18 4.68 2.92
N PHE A 81 1.33 4.44 3.54
CA PHE A 81 2.62 4.56 2.89
C PHE A 81 3.65 3.60 3.49
N LEU A 82 4.71 3.27 2.76
CA LEU A 82 5.77 2.40 3.24
C LEU A 82 6.82 3.16 4.07
N LYS A 83 7.38 2.50 5.08
CA LYS A 83 8.46 3.03 5.93
C LYS A 83 9.80 3.14 5.17
N HIS A 84 9.99 2.37 4.11
CA HIS A 84 11.14 2.46 3.21
C HIS A 84 10.81 3.24 1.92
N SER A 85 11.83 3.50 1.10
CA SER A 85 11.71 4.28 -0.14
C SER A 85 12.18 3.52 -1.40
N SER A 86 12.56 2.25 -1.26
CA SER A 86 12.86 1.35 -2.39
C SER A 86 11.55 0.86 -3.03
N ILE A 87 11.32 1.18 -4.29
CA ILE A 87 10.09 0.76 -5.00
C ILE A 87 10.20 -0.71 -5.42
N GLU A 88 11.41 -1.16 -5.75
CA GLU A 88 11.73 -2.53 -6.08
C GLU A 88 11.41 -3.46 -4.92
N GLN A 89 11.79 -3.07 -3.69
CA GLN A 89 11.42 -3.81 -2.48
C GLN A 89 9.90 -3.93 -2.32
N ALA A 90 9.13 -2.90 -2.69
CA ALA A 90 7.67 -2.98 -2.62
C ALA A 90 7.09 -3.96 -3.66
N PHE A 91 7.74 -4.10 -4.82
CA PHE A 91 7.39 -5.09 -5.83
C PHE A 91 7.70 -6.52 -5.35
N ASP A 92 8.87 -6.72 -4.73
CA ASP A 92 9.25 -8.03 -4.18
C ASP A 92 8.21 -8.50 -3.14
N MET A 93 7.80 -7.61 -2.23
CA MET A 93 6.75 -7.90 -1.24
C MET A 93 5.39 -8.26 -1.87
N LEU A 94 5.03 -7.60 -2.97
CA LEU A 94 3.80 -7.91 -3.71
C LEU A 94 3.90 -9.30 -4.37
N GLN A 95 5.05 -9.66 -4.93
CA GLN A 95 5.26 -10.96 -5.57
C GLN A 95 5.29 -12.12 -4.56
N GLU A 96 6.02 -11.98 -3.45
CA GLU A 96 6.11 -13.03 -2.41
C GLU A 96 4.72 -13.42 -1.88
N HIS A 97 3.81 -12.44 -1.75
CA HIS A 97 2.45 -12.71 -1.32
C HIS A 97 1.62 -13.47 -2.39
N VAL A 98 1.96 -13.33 -3.67
CA VAL A 98 1.32 -14.06 -4.78
C VAL A 98 1.82 -15.50 -4.87
N GLU A 99 3.09 -15.76 -4.56
CA GLU A 99 3.68 -17.10 -4.59
C GLU A 99 3.31 -17.97 -3.37
N GLY A 100 2.82 -17.38 -2.29
CA GLY A 100 2.28 -18.08 -1.11
C GLY A 100 0.85 -18.59 -1.29
N LEU A 101 0.44 -18.94 -2.51
CA LEU A 101 -0.83 -19.57 -2.87
C LEU A 101 -0.67 -21.06 -3.19
#